data_AF-A0A0G1RAB2-F1
#
_entry.id   AF-A0A0G1RAB2-F1
#
_cell.length_a   1.000
_cell.length_b   1.000
_cell.length_c   1.000
_cell.angle_alpha   90.00
_cell.angle_beta   90.00
_cell.angle_gamma   90.00
#
_symmetry.space_group_name_H-M   'P 1'
#
loop_
_entity.id
_entity.type
_entity.pdbx_description
1 polymer ?
#
loop_
_entity_poly.entity_id
_entity_poly.type
_entity_poly.pdbx_seq_one_letter_code
_entity_poly.pdbx_strand_id
1 'polypeptide(L)'
;MAKNKTPQEKRLDTLTEDTEKQKKALVAQLRRTPIVQLACERVDVGRATYYKWRARDQVFARAADRAKKAGEFFINDMAESRLLRMIQDDNITAIIFWLKHNNPKYAVTTRVIHEHEVITTRPSVEETNAFAQHLAEIHARKG
;
A
#
# COMPACT_ATOMS: atom_id res chain seq x y z
N MET A 1 -25.69 32.39 35.67
CA MET A 1 -26.85 32.41 34.76
C MET A 1 -26.47 31.67 33.48
N ALA A 2 -27.00 30.47 33.25
CA ALA A 2 -26.73 29.72 32.02
C ALA A 2 -27.45 30.43 30.86
N LYS A 3 -26.69 30.96 29.88
CA LYS A 3 -27.27 31.54 28.67
C LYS A 3 -28.00 30.42 27.91
N ASN A 4 -29.31 30.58 27.73
CA ASN A 4 -30.11 29.62 26.99
C ASN A 4 -29.78 29.75 25.50
N LYS A 5 -29.31 28.65 24.88
CA LYS A 5 -28.89 28.63 23.47
C LYS A 5 -30.04 29.01 22.54
N THR A 6 -29.73 29.81 21.52
CA THR A 6 -30.66 30.22 20.47
C THR A 6 -31.12 29.02 19.63
N PRO A 7 -32.28 29.12 18.95
CA PRO A 7 -32.76 28.04 18.06
C PRO A 7 -31.78 27.65 16.95
N GLN A 8 -30.94 28.59 16.49
CA GLN A 8 -29.94 28.33 15.45
C GLN A 8 -28.75 27.53 15.98
N GLU A 9 -28.26 27.88 17.18
CA GLU A 9 -27.18 27.13 17.85
C GLU A 9 -27.60 25.70 18.15
N LYS A 10 -28.84 25.49 18.60
CA LYS A 10 -29.38 24.14 18.84
C LYS A 10 -29.41 23.28 17.56
N ARG A 11 -29.81 23.85 16.42
CA ARG A 11 -29.81 23.14 15.13
C ARG A 11 -28.41 22.79 14.65
N LEU A 12 -27.44 23.70 14.84
CA LEU A 12 -26.06 23.47 14.46
C LEU A 12 -25.43 22.34 15.29
N ASP A 13 -25.65 22.34 16.60
CA ASP A 13 -25.18 21.28 17.50
C ASP A 13 -25.72 19.90 17.06
N THR A 14 -27.03 19.78 16.78
CA THR A 14 -27.62 18.52 16.30
C THR A 14 -27.01 18.05 14.97
N LEU A 15 -26.78 18.95 14.03
CA LEU A 15 -26.17 18.63 12.74
C LEU A 15 -24.73 18.11 12.89
N THR A 16 -23.97 18.66 13.83
CA THR A 16 -22.60 18.20 14.13
C THR A 16 -22.60 16.83 14.80
N GLU A 17 -23.52 16.59 15.75
CA GLU A 17 -23.65 15.28 16.40
C GLU A 17 -23.98 14.17 15.40
N ASP A 18 -24.91 14.43 14.48
CA ASP A 18 -25.31 13.44 13.47
C ASP A 18 -24.18 13.18 12.46
N THR A 19 -23.42 14.21 12.09
CA THR A 19 -22.21 14.06 11.26
C THR A 19 -21.18 13.16 11.96
N GLU A 20 -20.94 13.35 13.26
CA GLU A 20 -20.01 12.52 14.03
C GLU A 20 -20.50 11.07 14.20
N LYS A 21 -21.81 10.86 14.36
CA LYS A 21 -22.40 9.50 14.34
C LYS A 21 -22.18 8.83 13.00
N GLN A 22 -22.42 9.52 11.88
CA GLN A 22 -22.18 8.99 10.54
C GLN A 22 -20.70 8.65 10.31
N LYS A 23 -19.77 9.52 10.71
CA LYS A 23 -18.33 9.23 10.66
C LYS A 23 -17.98 7.97 11.44
N LYS A 24 -18.46 7.82 12.67
CA LYS A 24 -18.22 6.63 13.50
C LYS A 24 -18.81 5.37 12.87
N ALA A 25 -20.05 5.44 12.37
CA ALA A 25 -20.71 4.33 11.69
C ALA A 25 -19.94 3.91 10.42
N LEU A 26 -19.44 4.87 9.65
CA LEU A 26 -18.66 4.62 8.44
C LEU A 26 -17.31 3.97 8.77
N VAL A 27 -16.61 4.43 9.81
CA VAL A 27 -15.38 3.77 10.31
C VAL A 27 -15.68 2.33 10.75
N ALA A 28 -16.80 2.08 11.43
CA ALA A 28 -17.19 0.73 11.82
C ALA A 28 -17.50 -0.16 10.60
N GLN A 29 -18.17 0.38 9.58
CA GLN A 29 -18.42 -0.37 8.33
C GLN A 29 -17.13 -0.68 7.57
N LEU A 30 -16.17 0.25 7.51
CA LEU A 30 -14.88 0.03 6.85
C LEU A 30 -14.07 -1.11 7.49
N ARG A 31 -14.25 -1.38 8.79
CA ARG A 31 -13.64 -2.54 9.47
C ARG A 31 -14.21 -3.88 9.03
N ARG A 32 -15.43 -3.91 8.48
CA ARG A 32 -16.07 -5.14 7.99
C ARG A 32 -15.99 -5.26 6.48
N THR A 33 -15.98 -4.12 5.80
CA THR A 33 -15.97 -4.05 4.34
C THR A 33 -15.06 -2.88 3.94
N PRO A 34 -13.78 -3.14 3.63
CA PRO A 34 -12.78 -2.11 3.34
C PRO A 34 -12.97 -1.43 1.96
N ILE A 35 -14.19 -1.49 1.42
CA ILE A 35 -14.59 -0.88 0.14
C ILE A 35 -15.36 0.39 0.45
N VAL A 36 -14.77 1.54 0.14
CA VAL A 36 -15.33 2.86 0.47
C VAL A 36 -16.73 3.04 -0.10
N GLN A 37 -16.98 2.65 -1.35
CA GLN A 37 -18.30 2.77 -1.98
C GLN A 37 -19.39 2.05 -1.17
N LEU A 38 -19.15 0.78 -0.82
CA LEU A 38 -20.13 -0.03 -0.12
C LEU A 38 -20.30 0.42 1.35
N ALA A 39 -19.22 0.87 2.00
CA ALA A 39 -19.31 1.45 3.34
C ALA A 39 -20.10 2.77 3.35
N CYS A 40 -19.92 3.59 2.32
CA CYS A 40 -20.67 4.83 2.09
C CYS A 40 -22.16 4.56 1.87
N GLU A 41 -22.50 3.61 0.99
CA GLU A 41 -23.89 3.19 0.73
C GLU A 41 -24.57 2.67 1.99
N ARG A 42 -23.89 1.86 2.80
CA ARG A 42 -24.44 1.30 4.04
C ARG A 42 -24.72 2.32 5.14
N VAL A 43 -24.06 3.47 5.10
CA VAL A 43 -24.22 4.54 6.10
C VAL A 43 -24.99 5.74 5.53
N ASP A 44 -25.49 5.60 4.29
CA ASP A 44 -26.19 6.66 3.56
C ASP A 44 -25.38 7.96 3.47
N VAL A 45 -24.08 7.83 3.17
CA VAL A 45 -23.16 8.94 3.00
C VAL A 45 -22.57 8.89 1.59
N GLY A 46 -22.72 9.97 0.82
CA GLY A 46 -22.10 10.08 -0.49
C GLY A 46 -20.55 10.02 -0.43
N ARG A 47 -19.92 9.34 -1.40
CA ARG A 47 -18.44 9.25 -1.51
C ARG A 47 -17.74 10.61 -1.45
N ALA A 48 -18.30 11.63 -2.10
CA ALA A 48 -17.72 12.97 -2.09
C ALA A 48 -17.66 13.56 -0.67
N THR A 49 -18.68 13.30 0.14
CA THR A 49 -18.74 13.72 1.55
C THR A 49 -17.67 13.02 2.38
N TYR A 50 -17.47 11.71 2.18
CA TYR A 50 -16.39 10.97 2.82
C TYR A 50 -15.01 11.60 2.54
N TYR A 51 -14.69 11.92 1.29
CA TYR A 51 -13.40 12.55 0.95
C TYR A 51 -13.28 13.97 1.49
N LYS A 52 -14.37 14.76 1.50
CA LYS A 52 -14.40 16.08 2.15
C LYS A 52 -14.12 15.98 3.64
N TRP A 53 -14.71 14.99 4.34
CA TRP A 53 -14.42 14.75 5.75
C TRP A 53 -12.96 14.37 5.98
N ARG A 54 -12.38 13.49 5.14
CA ARG A 54 -10.95 13.16 5.25
C ARG A 54 -10.04 14.37 5.08
N ALA A 55 -10.38 15.28 4.16
CA ALA A 55 -9.57 16.48 3.92
C ALA A 55 -9.65 17.47 5.10
N ARG A 56 -10.81 17.61 5.72
CA ARG A 56 -11.08 18.59 6.80
C ARG A 56 -10.80 18.06 8.21
N ASP A 57 -10.85 16.74 8.39
CA ASP A 57 -10.73 16.06 9.68
C ASP A 57 -9.69 14.94 9.57
N GLN A 58 -8.47 15.27 10.00
CA GLN A 58 -7.34 14.34 10.00
C GLN A 58 -7.48 13.22 11.04
N VAL A 59 -8.29 13.41 12.10
CA VAL A 59 -8.55 12.36 13.08
C VAL A 59 -9.43 11.29 12.44
N PHE A 60 -10.50 11.71 11.76
CA PHE A 60 -11.34 10.82 10.96
C PHE A 60 -10.56 10.12 9.85
N ALA A 61 -9.72 10.83 9.11
CA ALA A 61 -8.91 10.24 8.03
C ALA A 61 -8.06 9.07 8.55
N ARG A 62 -7.30 9.29 9.63
CA ARG A 62 -6.48 8.23 10.26
C ARG A 62 -7.32 7.08 10.81
N ALA A 63 -8.49 7.38 11.38
CA ALA A 63 -9.40 6.33 11.86
C ALA A 63 -9.94 5.48 10.72
N ALA A 64 -10.31 6.10 9.59
CA ALA A 64 -10.78 5.42 8.39
C ALA A 64 -9.68 4.55 7.75
N ASP A 65 -8.45 5.05 7.68
CA ASP A 65 -7.32 4.28 7.14
C ASP A 65 -7.00 3.05 8.02
N ARG A 66 -6.99 3.21 9.34
CA ARG A 66 -6.86 2.08 10.27
C ARG A 66 -8.01 1.08 10.14
N ALA A 67 -9.23 1.58 9.98
CA ALA A 67 -10.40 0.71 9.79
C ALA A 67 -10.33 -0.08 8.49
N LYS A 68 -9.93 0.54 7.38
CA LYS A 68 -9.72 -0.15 6.10
C LYS A 68 -8.68 -1.26 6.23
N LYS A 69 -7.53 -0.97 6.84
CA LYS A 69 -6.48 -1.96 7.06
C LYS A 69 -6.97 -3.12 7.94
N ALA A 70 -7.73 -2.83 9.00
CA ALA A 70 -8.36 -3.87 9.81
C ALA A 70 -9.37 -4.71 9.00
N GLY A 71 -10.15 -4.08 8.13
CA GLY A 71 -11.09 -4.78 7.25
C GLY A 71 -10.41 -5.66 6.21
N GLU A 72 -9.22 -5.30 5.72
CA GLU A 72 -8.43 -6.13 4.82
C GLU A 72 -8.07 -7.48 5.47
N PHE A 73 -7.64 -7.48 6.74
CA PHE A 73 -7.39 -8.72 7.49
C PHE A 73 -8.64 -9.60 7.58
N PHE A 74 -9.80 -9.01 7.92
CA PHE A 74 -11.05 -9.77 7.99
C PHE A 74 -11.47 -10.39 6.64
N ILE A 75 -11.28 -9.65 5.54
CA ILE A 75 -11.56 -10.17 4.20
C ILE A 75 -10.58 -11.28 3.82
N ASN A 76 -9.30 -11.17 4.22
CA ASN A 76 -8.31 -12.22 3.99
C ASN A 76 -8.69 -13.51 4.71
N ASP A 77 -9.05 -13.45 6.00
CA ASP A 77 -9.49 -14.63 6.76
C ASP A 77 -10.71 -15.31 6.12
N MET A 78 -11.64 -14.50 5.61
CA MET A 78 -12.81 -14.98 4.88
C MET A 78 -12.41 -15.61 3.54
N ALA A 79 -11.47 -15.01 2.80
CA ALA A 79 -10.97 -15.53 1.54
C ALA A 79 -10.24 -16.86 1.74
N GLU A 80 -9.41 -16.99 2.79
CA GLU A 80 -8.76 -18.24 3.18
C GLU A 80 -9.79 -19.33 3.50
N SER A 81 -10.83 -19.01 4.28
CA SER A 81 -11.92 -19.93 4.58
C SER A 81 -12.64 -20.41 3.32
N ARG A 82 -12.86 -19.50 2.35
CA ARG A 82 -13.47 -19.85 1.05
C ARG A 82 -12.53 -20.71 0.19
N LEU A 83 -11.23 -20.41 0.19
CA LEU A 83 -10.22 -21.21 -0.51
C LEU A 83 -10.21 -22.64 0.03
N LEU A 84 -10.20 -22.83 1.35
CA LEU A 84 -10.25 -24.15 1.97
C LEU A 84 -11.51 -24.93 1.59
N ARG A 85 -12.67 -24.26 1.56
CA ARG A 85 -13.91 -24.89 1.08
C ARG A 85 -13.81 -25.32 -0.39
N MET A 86 -13.25 -24.48 -1.25
CA MET A 86 -13.05 -24.85 -2.66
C MET A 86 -12.10 -26.05 -2.81
N ILE A 87 -11.10 -26.18 -1.95
CA ILE A 87 -10.22 -27.35 -1.91
C ILE A 87 -10.99 -28.61 -1.50
N GLN A 88 -11.89 -28.51 -0.51
CA GLN A 88 -12.76 -29.63 -0.09
C GLN A 88 -13.72 -30.06 -1.22
N ASP A 89 -14.15 -29.11 -2.05
CA ASP A 89 -15.01 -29.35 -3.21
C ASP A 89 -14.21 -29.77 -4.47
N ASP A 90 -12.99 -30.30 -4.31
CA ASP A 90 -12.08 -30.76 -5.37
C ASP A 90 -11.78 -29.73 -6.49
N ASN A 91 -11.82 -28.43 -6.16
CA ASN A 91 -11.49 -27.39 -7.13
C ASN A 91 -9.97 -27.39 -7.42
N ILE A 92 -9.61 -27.89 -8.61
CA ILE A 92 -8.22 -28.03 -9.05
C ILE A 92 -7.44 -26.71 -8.99
N THR A 93 -8.06 -25.60 -9.40
CA THR A 93 -7.40 -24.28 -9.39
C THR A 93 -7.04 -23.84 -7.98
N ALA A 94 -7.95 -24.03 -7.02
CA ALA A 94 -7.70 -23.73 -5.60
C ALA A 94 -6.59 -24.62 -5.01
N ILE A 95 -6.59 -25.91 -5.34
CA ILE A 95 -5.55 -26.87 -4.91
C ILE A 95 -4.18 -26.46 -5.47
N ILE A 96 -4.09 -26.17 -6.78
CA ILE A 96 -2.84 -25.72 -7.43
C ILE A 96 -2.36 -24.42 -6.78
N PHE A 97 -3.26 -23.45 -6.58
CA PHE A 97 -2.93 -22.19 -5.94
C PHE A 97 -2.34 -22.41 -4.55
N TRP A 98 -2.99 -23.22 -3.70
CA TRP A 98 -2.52 -23.52 -2.36
C TRP A 98 -1.13 -24.18 -2.36
N LEU A 99 -0.95 -25.23 -3.18
CA LEU A 99 0.31 -25.96 -3.26
C LEU A 99 1.47 -25.07 -3.73
N LYS A 100 1.25 -24.20 -4.73
CA LYS A 100 2.27 -23.27 -5.22
C LYS A 100 2.80 -22.30 -4.15
N HIS A 101 1.96 -21.90 -3.21
CA HIS A 101 2.32 -20.91 -2.18
C HIS A 101 2.73 -21.52 -0.84
N ASN A 102 2.24 -22.72 -0.51
CA ASN A 102 2.44 -23.33 0.81
C ASN A 102 3.34 -24.58 0.80
N ASN A 103 3.76 -25.06 -0.38
CA ASN A 103 4.66 -26.21 -0.48
C ASN A 103 5.85 -25.89 -1.41
N PRO A 104 7.09 -25.84 -0.87
CA PRO A 104 8.30 -25.53 -1.65
C PRO A 104 8.51 -26.42 -2.87
N LYS A 105 8.03 -27.67 -2.83
CA LYS A 105 8.12 -28.61 -3.96
C LYS A 105 7.41 -28.10 -5.21
N TYR A 106 6.36 -27.30 -5.04
CA TYR A 106 5.54 -26.74 -6.11
C TYR A 106 5.73 -25.23 -6.29
N ALA A 107 6.64 -24.62 -5.50
CA ALA A 107 6.95 -23.20 -5.61
C ALA A 107 7.61 -22.91 -6.96
N VAL A 108 7.21 -21.79 -7.57
CA VAL A 108 7.81 -21.33 -8.83
C VAL A 108 9.26 -20.95 -8.54
N THR A 109 10.22 -21.67 -9.12
CA THR A 109 11.63 -21.33 -9.01
C THR A 109 11.92 -20.13 -9.92
N THR A 110 11.82 -18.92 -9.39
CA THR A 110 12.27 -17.72 -10.11
C THR A 110 13.79 -17.71 -10.15
N ARG A 111 14.38 -18.03 -11.31
CA ARG A 111 15.81 -17.79 -11.54
C ARG A 111 16.02 -16.30 -11.80
N VAL A 112 16.72 -15.62 -10.89
CA VAL A 112 17.16 -14.23 -11.11
C VAL A 112 18.57 -14.27 -11.68
N ILE A 113 18.72 -14.00 -12.97
CA ILE A 113 20.02 -13.84 -13.62
C ILE A 113 20.50 -12.41 -13.34
N HIS A 114 21.62 -12.27 -12.62
CA HIS A 114 22.26 -10.97 -12.40
C HIS A 114 23.35 -10.80 -13.45
N GLU A 115 23.14 -9.90 -14.41
CA GLU A 115 24.19 -9.44 -15.32
C GLU A 115 24.92 -8.28 -14.64
N HIS A 116 26.23 -8.44 -14.43
CA HIS A 116 27.10 -7.38 -13.93
C HIS A 116 28.04 -6.94 -15.05
N GLU A 117 27.97 -5.66 -15.42
CA GLU A 117 28.99 -5.03 -16.24
C GLU A 117 30.18 -4.69 -15.34
N VAL A 118 31.29 -5.42 -15.48
CA VAL A 118 32.53 -5.12 -14.76
C VAL A 118 33.19 -3.94 -15.46
N ILE A 119 32.90 -2.72 -14.98
CA ILE A 119 33.63 -1.52 -15.41
C ILE A 119 35.06 -1.65 -14.86
N THR A 120 36.00 -2.08 -15.69
CA THR A 120 37.42 -2.13 -15.33
C THR A 120 37.98 -0.71 -15.31
N THR A 121 38.34 -0.19 -14.14
CA THR A 121 39.06 1.09 -13.99
C THR A 121 40.56 0.97 -14.27
N ARG A 122 41.04 -0.22 -14.66
CA ARG A 122 42.43 -0.42 -15.06
C ARG A 122 42.62 0.15 -16.46
N PRO A 123 43.58 1.08 -16.64
CA PRO A 123 43.93 1.52 -17.98
C PRO A 123 44.39 0.33 -18.80
N SER A 124 44.06 0.35 -20.09
CA SER A 124 44.47 -0.71 -21.00
C SER A 124 46.00 -0.74 -21.11
N VAL A 125 46.56 -1.87 -21.55
CA VAL A 125 48.00 -1.99 -21.80
C VAL A 125 48.46 -0.96 -22.85
N GLU A 126 47.58 -0.58 -23.77
CA GLU A 126 47.85 0.46 -24.78
C GLU A 126 47.94 1.85 -24.14
N GLU A 127 47.03 2.17 -23.21
CA GLU A 127 47.04 3.43 -22.46
C GLU A 127 48.29 3.54 -21.57
N THR A 128 48.70 2.45 -20.92
CA THR A 128 49.94 2.46 -20.11
C THR A 128 51.19 2.65 -20.97
N ASN A 129 51.20 2.03 -22.16
CA ASN A 129 52.32 2.16 -23.11
C ASN A 129 52.42 3.57 -23.69
N ALA A 130 51.28 4.18 -24.05
CA ALA A 130 51.24 5.55 -24.55
C ALA A 130 51.73 6.55 -23.48
N PHE A 131 51.33 6.35 -22.22
CA PHE A 131 51.79 7.20 -21.12
C PHE A 131 53.30 7.06 -20.88
N ALA A 132 53.84 5.84 -20.92
CA ALA A 132 55.27 5.59 -20.77
C ALA A 132 56.09 6.25 -21.90
N GLN A 133 55.61 6.18 -23.14
CA GLN A 133 56.24 6.87 -24.29
C GLN A 133 56.22 8.39 -24.11
N HIS A 134 55.08 8.95 -23.70
CA HIS A 134 54.97 10.39 -23.48
C HIS A 134 55.89 10.89 -22.35
N LEU A 135 56.00 10.14 -21.25
CA LEU A 135 56.95 10.44 -20.18
C LEU A 135 58.40 10.38 -20.66
N ALA A 136 58.75 9.40 -21.49
CA ALA A 136 60.08 9.29 -22.08
C ALA A 136 60.40 10.48 -22.99
N GLU A 137 59.45 10.94 -23.79
CA GLU A 137 59.60 12.15 -24.62
C GLU A 137 59.79 13.42 -23.79
N ILE A 138 59.04 13.57 -22.69
CA ILE A 138 59.20 14.72 -21.78
C ILE A 138 60.59 14.73 -21.15
N HIS A 139 61.10 13.58 -20.71
CA HIS A 139 62.45 13.47 -20.17
C HIS A 139 63.53 13.74 -21.23
N ALA A 140 63.35 13.25 -22.46
CA ALA A 140 64.27 13.51 -23.56
C ALA A 140 64.33 14.98 -24.00
N ARG A 141 63.27 15.78 -23.75
CA ARG A 141 63.25 17.23 -24.03
C ARG A 141 63.82 18.09 -22.89
N LYS A 142 64.01 17.52 -21.70
CA LYS A 142 64.54 18.20 -20.52
C LYS A 142 66.04 17.92 -20.25
N GLY A 143 66.66 17.03 -21.02
CA GLY A 143 68.11 16.81 -21.07
C GLY A 143 68.74 17.52 -22.26
#